data_AF-F2LNA2-F1
#
_entry.id   AF-F2LNA2-F1
#
_cell.length_a   1.000
_cell.length_b   1.000
_cell.length_c   1.000
_cell.angle_alpha   90.00
_cell.angle_beta   90.00
_cell.angle_gamma   90.00
#
_symmetry.space_group_name_H-M   'P 1'
#
loop_
_entity.id
_entity.type
_entity.pdbx_description
1 polymer ?
#
loop_
_entity_poly.entity_id
_entity_poly.type
_entity_poly.pdbx_seq_one_letter_code
_entity_poly.pdbx_strand_id
1 'polypeptide(L)'
;MSDHNDFATQIAFGTDNFAENPEQRCPCVLVLDRSGSMAGDAIAQLNEGLVTFKDELAADSLAMKRVDTAIISFGPAVLEMPFHTAPNFFPPTLTAQGDTPMGSAINLALDTLEARKSEYKANGISYYRPWIFLITDGGPTDTWQSAAARVREGEASKKFAFFAVGVQGANMDILAQISSRQPVSLQGLKFRELFKWLSSSMAAVSRSTPGTEVPLVAPTGWASV
;
A
#
# COMPACT_ATOMS: atom_id res chain seq x y z
N MET A 1 -43.17 -24.36 -2.36
CA MET A 1 -41.90 -24.98 -1.94
C MET A 1 -40.80 -24.02 -2.34
N SER A 2 -40.01 -23.64 -1.36
CA SER A 2 -39.20 -22.45 -1.27
C SER A 2 -37.91 -22.58 -2.09
N ASP A 3 -37.68 -21.66 -3.04
CA ASP A 3 -36.34 -21.40 -3.56
C ASP A 3 -35.66 -20.38 -2.64
N HIS A 4 -34.80 -20.89 -1.75
CA HIS A 4 -33.79 -20.08 -1.06
C HIS A 4 -32.53 -20.10 -1.91
N ASN A 5 -32.26 -18.99 -2.59
CA ASN A 5 -30.96 -18.74 -3.20
C ASN A 5 -30.17 -17.79 -2.27
N ASP A 6 -29.70 -18.34 -1.15
CA ASP A 6 -28.69 -17.70 -0.30
C ASP A 6 -27.32 -18.06 -0.86
N PHE A 7 -26.73 -17.22 -1.71
CA PHE A 7 -25.27 -17.08 -1.87
C PHE A 7 -24.97 -15.90 -2.80
N ALA A 8 -25.28 -14.70 -2.32
CA ALA A 8 -24.62 -13.49 -2.79
C ALA A 8 -24.24 -12.69 -1.55
N THR A 9 -23.24 -13.19 -0.81
CA THR A 9 -22.51 -12.36 0.16
C THR A 9 -21.73 -11.35 -0.67
N GLN A 10 -22.41 -10.28 -1.06
CA GLN A 10 -21.80 -9.10 -1.64
C GLN A 10 -20.81 -8.59 -0.59
N ILE A 11 -19.52 -8.83 -0.82
CA ILE A 11 -18.45 -8.23 -0.05
C ILE A 11 -18.69 -6.72 -0.16
N ALA A 12 -19.19 -6.12 0.91
CA ALA A 12 -19.46 -4.70 0.98
C ALA A 12 -18.12 -3.99 0.80
N PHE A 13 -17.88 -3.46 -0.40
CA PHE A 13 -16.85 -2.47 -0.63
C PHE A 13 -17.05 -1.35 0.39
N GLY A 14 -15.97 -0.96 1.08
CA GLY A 14 -15.99 -0.15 2.29
C GLY A 14 -17.02 0.98 2.26
N THR A 15 -17.86 1.04 3.29
CA THR A 15 -18.96 2.00 3.45
C THR A 15 -18.46 3.40 3.80
N ASP A 16 -17.51 3.94 3.02
CA ASP A 16 -17.11 5.34 3.12
C ASP A 16 -18.03 6.15 2.19
N ASN A 17 -19.08 6.75 2.75
CA ASN A 17 -20.03 7.54 1.98
C ASN A 17 -19.35 8.85 1.51
N PHE A 18 -18.95 8.92 0.23
CA PHE A 18 -18.33 10.11 -0.35
C PHE A 18 -19.19 11.38 -0.22
N ALA A 19 -20.51 11.25 -0.02
CA ALA A 19 -21.40 12.37 0.23
C ALA A 19 -21.13 13.07 1.57
N GLU A 20 -20.61 12.36 2.57
CA GLU A 20 -20.34 12.91 3.91
C GLU A 20 -18.97 13.59 4.01
N ASN A 21 -18.05 13.28 3.09
CA ASN A 21 -16.71 13.82 3.09
C ASN A 21 -16.23 14.08 1.64
N PRO A 22 -16.44 15.30 1.10
CA PRO A 22 -16.03 15.68 -0.26
C PRO A 22 -14.54 16.03 -0.37
N GLU A 23 -13.75 15.84 0.70
CA GLU A 23 -12.33 16.16 0.69
C GLU A 23 -11.56 15.37 -0.39
N GLN A 24 -10.54 16.00 -0.96
CA GLN A 24 -9.66 15.32 -1.90
C GLN A 24 -8.94 14.14 -1.26
N ARG A 25 -8.95 12.98 -1.94
CA ARG A 25 -8.37 11.73 -1.41
C ARG A 25 -6.89 11.57 -1.73
N CYS A 26 -6.16 10.95 -0.81
CA CYS A 26 -4.75 10.57 -0.92
C CYS A 26 -4.67 9.03 -0.80
N PRO A 27 -4.90 8.31 -1.91
CA PRO A 27 -4.90 6.85 -1.91
C PRO A 27 -3.50 6.25 -1.73
N CYS A 28 -3.38 5.28 -0.83
CA CYS A 28 -2.19 4.46 -0.63
C CYS A 28 -2.53 2.97 -0.62
N VAL A 29 -1.72 2.17 -1.32
CA VAL A 29 -1.75 0.71 -1.22
C VAL A 29 -0.48 0.21 -0.54
N LEU A 30 -0.64 -0.54 0.54
CA LEU A 30 0.45 -1.29 1.17
C LEU A 30 0.46 -2.71 0.58
N VAL A 31 1.58 -3.12 -0.02
CA VAL A 31 1.80 -4.45 -0.60
C VAL A 31 2.87 -5.14 0.25
N LEU A 32 2.44 -6.06 1.11
CA LEU A 32 3.19 -6.49 2.27
C LEU A 32 3.57 -7.97 2.18
N ASP A 33 4.86 -8.25 2.22
CA ASP A 33 5.36 -9.61 2.28
C ASP A 33 5.00 -10.25 3.62
N ARG A 34 4.40 -11.42 3.56
CA ARG A 34 4.18 -12.31 4.69
C ARG A 34 4.55 -13.74 4.31
N SER A 35 5.49 -13.92 3.39
CA SER A 35 6.02 -15.22 3.02
C SER A 35 6.74 -15.89 4.20
N GLY A 36 7.07 -17.18 4.07
CA GLY A 36 7.72 -17.93 5.14
C GLY A 36 9.05 -17.34 5.63
N SER A 37 9.78 -16.59 4.81
CA SER A 37 11.02 -15.91 5.20
C SER A 37 10.80 -14.84 6.26
N MET A 38 9.62 -14.21 6.28
CA MET A 38 9.25 -13.16 7.23
C MET A 38 9.01 -13.68 8.66
N ALA A 39 9.08 -15.00 8.90
CA ALA A 39 8.78 -15.59 10.20
C ALA A 39 9.69 -15.07 11.33
N GLY A 40 9.10 -14.86 12.51
CA GLY A 40 9.81 -14.32 13.68
C GLY A 40 9.71 -12.80 13.77
N ASP A 41 10.83 -12.13 14.00
CA ASP A 41 10.86 -10.70 14.32
C ASP A 41 10.39 -9.81 13.16
N ALA A 42 10.58 -10.23 11.90
CA ALA A 42 10.22 -9.44 10.74
C ALA A 42 8.71 -9.22 10.62
N ILE A 43 7.91 -10.30 10.65
CA ILE A 43 6.44 -10.20 10.62
C ILE A 43 5.89 -9.53 11.89
N ALA A 44 6.53 -9.73 13.06
CA ALA A 44 6.13 -9.06 14.31
C ALA A 44 6.29 -7.54 14.19
N GLN A 45 7.45 -7.06 13.73
CA GLN A 45 7.72 -5.63 13.56
C GLN A 45 6.92 -5.00 12.42
N LEU A 46 6.63 -5.75 11.36
CA LEU A 46 5.71 -5.30 10.31
C LEU A 46 4.32 -5.02 10.89
N ASN A 47 3.78 -5.94 11.69
CA ASN A 47 2.48 -5.76 12.36
C ASN A 47 2.48 -4.57 13.32
N GLU A 48 3.50 -4.41 14.16
CA GLU A 48 3.65 -3.24 15.05
C GLU A 48 3.74 -1.93 14.26
N GLY A 49 4.42 -1.97 13.11
CA GLY A 49 4.52 -0.88 12.16
C GLY A 49 3.15 -0.45 11.62
N LEU A 50 2.28 -1.40 11.26
CA LEU A 50 0.92 -1.12 10.78
C LEU A 50 0.05 -0.48 11.87
N VAL A 51 0.17 -0.93 13.12
CA VAL A 51 -0.51 -0.28 14.25
C VAL A 51 -0.01 1.15 14.42
N THR A 52 1.30 1.36 14.38
CA THR A 52 1.85 2.73 14.44
C THR A 52 1.36 3.59 13.27
N PHE A 53 1.30 3.05 12.05
CA PHE A 53 0.78 3.77 10.89
C PHE A 53 -0.64 4.27 11.13
N LYS A 54 -1.51 3.40 11.65
CA LYS A 54 -2.89 3.76 12.03
C LYS A 54 -2.91 4.90 13.05
N ASP A 55 -2.12 4.78 14.12
CA ASP A 55 -2.11 5.77 15.20
C ASP A 55 -1.63 7.15 14.72
N GLU A 56 -0.60 7.18 13.85
CA GLU A 56 -0.08 8.42 13.25
C GLU A 56 -1.10 9.06 12.29
N LEU A 57 -1.82 8.25 11.50
CA LEU A 57 -2.93 8.76 10.68
C LEU A 57 -4.05 9.35 11.55
N ALA A 58 -4.38 8.69 12.66
CA ALA A 58 -5.42 9.14 13.59
C ALA A 58 -5.06 10.44 14.32
N ALA A 59 -3.76 10.70 14.54
CA ALA A 59 -3.28 11.92 15.16
C ALA A 59 -3.36 13.17 14.25
N ASP A 60 -3.47 13.00 12.93
CA ASP A 60 -3.61 14.11 11.98
C ASP A 60 -5.05 14.22 11.46
N SER A 61 -5.75 15.27 11.89
CA SER A 61 -7.16 15.49 11.56
C SER A 61 -7.46 15.65 10.07
N LEU A 62 -6.47 16.06 9.27
CA LEU A 62 -6.60 16.14 7.81
C LEU A 62 -6.32 14.79 7.16
N ALA A 63 -5.30 14.08 7.63
CA ALA A 63 -5.04 12.71 7.19
C ALA A 63 -6.26 11.81 7.44
N MET A 64 -6.94 11.98 8.58
CA MET A 64 -8.20 11.30 8.91
C MET A 64 -9.30 11.47 7.87
N LYS A 65 -9.32 12.58 7.12
CA LYS A 65 -10.34 12.84 6.09
C LYS A 65 -9.87 12.52 4.69
N ARG A 66 -8.56 12.60 4.44
CA ARG A 66 -8.00 12.57 3.09
C ARG A 66 -7.31 11.25 2.77
N VAL A 67 -6.71 10.55 3.73
CA VAL A 67 -5.97 9.31 3.45
C VAL A 67 -6.92 8.13 3.34
N ASP A 68 -6.85 7.46 2.19
CA ASP A 68 -7.53 6.20 1.91
C ASP A 68 -6.45 5.11 1.77
N THR A 69 -6.50 4.05 2.58
CA THR A 69 -5.49 2.99 2.56
C THR A 69 -6.11 1.63 2.26
N ALA A 70 -5.46 0.85 1.40
CA ALA A 70 -5.71 -0.58 1.20
C ALA A 70 -4.48 -1.41 1.62
N ILE A 71 -4.71 -2.65 2.04
CA ILE A 71 -3.65 -3.62 2.36
C ILE A 71 -3.81 -4.84 1.47
N ILE A 72 -2.73 -5.16 0.77
CA ILE A 72 -2.53 -6.42 0.08
C ILE A 72 -1.36 -7.11 0.74
N SER A 73 -1.50 -8.38 1.09
CA SER A 73 -0.39 -9.21 1.56
C SER A 73 0.03 -10.21 0.49
N PHE A 74 1.24 -10.75 0.59
CA PHE A 74 1.66 -11.89 -0.24
C PHE A 74 2.42 -12.96 0.52
N GLY A 75 2.03 -14.20 0.24
CA GLY A 75 2.35 -15.42 0.97
C GLY A 75 1.34 -16.56 0.78
N PRO A 76 0.15 -16.40 0.17
CA PRO A 76 -0.14 -16.01 -1.22
C PRO A 76 -0.69 -14.57 -1.36
N ALA A 77 -0.89 -14.08 -2.59
CA ALA A 77 -1.44 -12.73 -2.83
C ALA A 77 -2.91 -12.63 -2.39
N VAL A 78 -3.21 -11.73 -1.44
CA VAL A 78 -4.55 -11.55 -0.87
C VAL A 78 -4.84 -10.06 -0.65
N LEU A 79 -6.05 -9.63 -0.98
CA LEU A 79 -6.57 -8.33 -0.56
C LEU A 79 -7.07 -8.46 0.89
N GLU A 80 -6.20 -8.11 1.83
CA GLU A 80 -6.48 -8.20 3.27
C GLU A 80 -7.50 -7.15 3.70
N MET A 81 -7.38 -5.96 3.13
CA MET A 81 -8.25 -4.84 3.44
C MET A 81 -8.46 -3.99 2.18
N PRO A 82 -9.69 -3.80 1.70
CA PRO A 82 -9.97 -2.86 0.61
C PRO A 82 -9.68 -1.43 1.07
N PHE A 83 -9.77 -0.47 0.16
CA PHE A 83 -9.54 0.93 0.51
C PHE A 83 -10.58 1.42 1.54
N HIS A 84 -10.08 1.90 2.66
CA HIS A 84 -10.84 2.59 3.70
C HIS A 84 -10.18 3.92 4.04
N THR A 85 -10.99 4.90 4.41
CA THR A 85 -10.51 6.12 5.06
C THR A 85 -9.79 5.77 6.37
N ALA A 86 -8.85 6.61 6.79
CA ALA A 86 -8.10 6.44 8.03
C ALA A 86 -8.94 6.10 9.30
N PRO A 87 -10.13 6.70 9.57
CA PRO A 87 -10.98 6.28 10.69
C PRO A 87 -11.45 4.83 10.61
N ASN A 88 -11.60 4.30 9.40
CA ASN A 88 -12.02 2.93 9.12
C ASN A 88 -10.84 2.00 8.80
N PHE A 89 -9.60 2.48 8.98
CA PHE A 89 -8.39 1.68 8.81
C PHE A 89 -8.13 0.83 10.05
N PHE A 90 -8.43 -0.47 9.95
CA PHE A 90 -8.16 -1.47 10.98
C PHE A 90 -7.22 -2.53 10.40
N PRO A 91 -5.88 -2.34 10.50
CA PRO A 91 -4.95 -3.27 9.87
C PRO A 91 -5.07 -4.65 10.52
N PRO A 92 -5.13 -5.74 9.72
CA PRO A 92 -5.17 -7.09 10.26
C PRO A 92 -3.79 -7.48 10.80
N THR A 93 -3.78 -8.48 11.68
CA THR A 93 -2.53 -9.15 12.07
C THR A 93 -2.14 -10.14 10.99
N LEU A 94 -1.01 -9.88 10.33
CA LEU A 94 -0.44 -10.76 9.32
C LEU A 94 0.37 -11.88 9.97
N THR A 95 0.29 -13.07 9.38
CA THR A 95 1.07 -14.25 9.80
C THR A 95 2.00 -14.67 8.66
N ALA A 96 3.24 -15.07 8.96
CA ALA A 96 4.16 -15.53 7.93
C ALA A 96 3.76 -16.93 7.40
N GLN A 97 3.62 -17.09 6.09
CA GLN A 97 3.33 -18.37 5.44
C GLN A 97 3.65 -18.36 3.94
N GLY A 98 3.90 -19.54 3.37
CA GLY A 98 3.97 -19.77 1.93
C GLY A 98 5.10 -19.05 1.19
N ASP A 99 4.96 -18.96 -0.13
CA ASP A 99 5.99 -18.44 -1.03
C ASP A 99 5.89 -16.93 -1.22
N THR A 100 6.70 -16.35 -2.12
CA THR A 100 6.77 -14.91 -2.37
C THR A 100 6.21 -14.53 -3.76
N PRO A 101 4.89 -14.72 -4.06
CA PRO A 101 4.29 -14.46 -5.37
C PRO A 101 4.08 -12.94 -5.61
N MET A 102 5.19 -12.22 -5.70
CA MET A 102 5.27 -10.77 -5.73
C MET A 102 4.66 -10.20 -7.03
N GLY A 103 4.82 -10.86 -8.17
CA GLY A 103 4.21 -10.42 -9.43
C GLY A 103 2.68 -10.37 -9.33
N SER A 104 2.10 -11.42 -8.76
CA SER A 104 0.67 -11.54 -8.49
C SER A 104 0.18 -10.46 -7.51
N ALA A 105 0.93 -10.20 -6.44
CA ALA A 105 0.62 -9.16 -5.46
C ALA A 105 0.64 -7.75 -6.06
N ILE A 106 1.64 -7.44 -6.88
CA ILE A 106 1.75 -6.16 -7.59
C ILE A 106 0.58 -5.99 -8.55
N ASN A 107 0.23 -7.02 -9.32
CA ASN A 107 -0.91 -6.94 -10.23
C ASN A 107 -2.22 -6.66 -9.49
N LEU A 108 -2.47 -7.38 -8.38
CA LEU A 108 -3.64 -7.15 -7.53
C LEU A 108 -3.68 -5.71 -6.98
N ALA A 109 -2.53 -5.15 -6.61
CA ALA A 109 -2.42 -3.78 -6.12
C ALA A 109 -2.75 -2.74 -7.18
N LEU A 110 -2.26 -2.94 -8.40
CA LEU A 110 -2.55 -2.08 -9.53
C LEU A 110 -4.03 -2.13 -9.91
N ASP A 111 -4.64 -3.32 -9.93
CA ASP A 111 -6.05 -3.49 -10.25
C ASP A 111 -6.96 -2.89 -9.17
N THR A 112 -6.62 -3.11 -7.90
CA THR A 112 -7.33 -2.52 -6.74
C THR A 112 -7.27 -1.00 -6.79
N LEU A 113 -6.11 -0.42 -7.14
CA LEU A 113 -5.96 1.02 -7.27
C LEU A 113 -6.77 1.59 -8.44
N GLU A 114 -6.75 0.97 -9.61
CA GLU A 114 -7.54 1.45 -10.76
C GLU A 114 -9.05 1.36 -10.49
N ALA A 115 -9.50 0.34 -9.77
CA ALA A 115 -10.89 0.25 -9.30
C ALA A 115 -11.26 1.44 -8.40
N ARG A 116 -10.46 1.74 -7.37
CA ARG A 116 -10.71 2.87 -6.45
C ARG A 116 -10.62 4.22 -7.16
N LYS A 117 -9.71 4.41 -8.12
CA LYS A 117 -9.66 5.63 -8.95
C LYS A 117 -10.93 5.82 -9.79
N SER A 118 -11.48 4.72 -10.30
CA SER A 118 -12.74 4.74 -11.06
C SER A 118 -13.92 5.11 -10.17
N GLU A 119 -13.94 4.59 -8.94
CA GLU A 119 -14.92 4.95 -7.91
C GLU A 119 -14.86 6.44 -7.54
N TYR A 120 -13.67 6.99 -7.32
CA TYR A 120 -13.52 8.43 -7.09
C TYR A 120 -14.08 9.26 -8.25
N LYS A 121 -13.73 8.89 -9.49
CA LYS A 121 -14.20 9.59 -10.69
C LYS A 121 -15.72 9.54 -10.83
N ALA A 122 -16.33 8.38 -10.57
CA ALA A 122 -17.78 8.21 -10.63
C ALA A 122 -18.53 9.08 -9.61
N ASN A 123 -17.90 9.34 -8.46
CA ASN A 123 -18.47 10.16 -7.38
C ASN A 123 -18.01 11.63 -7.42
N GLY A 124 -17.28 12.06 -8.46
CA GLY A 124 -16.78 13.44 -8.57
C GLY A 124 -15.71 13.80 -7.53
N ILE A 125 -15.06 12.81 -6.92
CA ILE A 125 -14.03 12.99 -5.90
C ILE A 125 -12.67 13.12 -6.59
N SER A 126 -11.98 14.22 -6.30
CA SER A 126 -10.59 14.41 -6.74
C SER A 126 -9.64 13.60 -5.86
N TYR A 127 -8.48 13.25 -6.40
CA TYR A 127 -7.44 12.55 -5.64
C TYR A 127 -6.03 13.02 -6.01
N TYR A 128 -5.12 12.98 -5.05
CA TYR A 128 -3.68 13.16 -5.25
C TYR A 128 -3.07 11.93 -5.94
N ARG A 129 -1.89 12.08 -6.55
CA ARG A 129 -1.17 10.97 -7.19
C ARG A 129 -1.03 9.80 -6.19
N PRO A 130 -1.65 8.63 -6.46
CA PRO A 130 -1.64 7.50 -5.54
C PRO A 130 -0.25 6.94 -5.28
N TRP A 131 -0.06 6.30 -4.13
CA TRP A 131 1.18 5.60 -3.79
C TRP A 131 0.98 4.11 -3.60
N ILE A 132 1.96 3.32 -4.05
CA ILE A 132 2.03 1.87 -3.81
C ILE A 132 3.37 1.58 -3.12
N PHE A 133 3.31 0.98 -1.95
CA PHE A 133 4.48 0.59 -1.16
C PHE A 133 4.60 -0.92 -1.11
N LEU A 134 5.55 -1.46 -1.87
CA LEU A 134 5.96 -2.86 -1.77
C LEU A 134 7.01 -2.99 -0.66
N ILE A 135 6.77 -3.89 0.30
CA ILE A 135 7.74 -4.20 1.37
C ILE A 135 7.99 -5.71 1.40
N THR A 136 9.25 -6.13 1.32
CA THR A 136 9.65 -7.55 1.23
C THR A 136 11.02 -7.82 1.83
N ASP A 137 11.25 -9.05 2.30
CA ASP A 137 12.55 -9.57 2.73
C ASP A 137 13.18 -10.55 1.73
N GLY A 138 12.57 -10.72 0.55
CA GLY A 138 12.93 -11.78 -0.38
C GLY A 138 12.88 -11.37 -1.85
N GLY A 139 12.78 -12.38 -2.72
CA GLY A 139 12.64 -12.23 -4.16
C GLY A 139 11.39 -12.95 -4.68
N PRO A 140 10.88 -12.58 -5.87
CA PRO A 140 9.68 -13.18 -6.44
C PRO A 140 9.85 -14.67 -6.70
N THR A 141 8.83 -15.46 -6.36
CA THR A 141 8.72 -16.89 -6.72
C THR A 141 7.81 -17.14 -7.93
N ASP A 142 7.23 -16.09 -8.50
CA ASP A 142 6.36 -16.14 -9.68
C ASP A 142 6.89 -15.29 -10.85
N THR A 143 6.18 -15.34 -11.98
CA THR A 143 6.49 -14.50 -13.15
C THR A 143 6.10 -13.05 -12.86
N TRP A 144 7.09 -12.20 -12.59
CA TRP A 144 6.89 -10.82 -12.15
C TRP A 144 7.15 -9.78 -13.25
N GLN A 145 7.73 -10.15 -14.38
CA GLN A 145 8.17 -9.22 -15.43
C GLN A 145 7.00 -8.44 -16.05
N SER A 146 5.84 -9.06 -16.19
CA SER A 146 4.63 -8.36 -16.66
C SER A 146 4.14 -7.32 -15.63
N ALA A 147 4.19 -7.65 -14.34
CA ALA A 147 3.88 -6.71 -13.27
C ALA A 147 4.86 -5.53 -13.24
N ALA A 148 6.16 -5.80 -13.41
CA ALA A 148 7.19 -4.76 -13.53
C ALA A 148 6.96 -3.84 -14.74
N ALA A 149 6.56 -4.38 -15.89
CA ALA A 149 6.21 -3.57 -17.06
C ALA A 149 5.03 -2.62 -16.75
N ARG A 150 3.99 -3.12 -16.07
CA ARG A 150 2.85 -2.29 -15.64
C ARG A 150 3.26 -1.21 -14.63
N VAL A 151 4.15 -1.52 -13.69
CA VAL A 151 4.70 -0.55 -12.73
C VAL A 151 5.42 0.58 -13.48
N ARG A 152 6.34 0.24 -14.39
CA ARG A 152 7.10 1.22 -15.17
C ARG A 152 6.21 2.10 -16.04
N GLU A 153 5.24 1.50 -16.74
CA GLU A 153 4.27 2.25 -17.55
C GLU A 153 3.41 3.20 -16.69
N GLY A 154 2.92 2.71 -15.54
CA GLY A 154 2.11 3.49 -14.62
C GLY A 154 2.88 4.66 -13.99
N GLU A 155 4.13 4.46 -13.61
CA GLU A 155 4.99 5.55 -13.12
C GLU A 155 5.33 6.57 -14.20
N ALA A 156 5.70 6.11 -15.41
CA ALA A 156 6.01 6.97 -16.56
C ALA A 156 4.81 7.84 -16.96
N SER A 157 3.60 7.26 -16.90
CA SER A 157 2.33 7.94 -17.17
C SER A 157 1.78 8.71 -15.96
N LYS A 158 2.56 8.81 -14.86
CA LYS A 158 2.19 9.49 -13.61
C LYS A 158 0.88 8.99 -12.97
N LYS A 159 0.46 7.74 -13.24
CA LYS A 159 -0.76 7.13 -12.67
C LYS A 159 -0.66 6.90 -11.16
N PHE A 160 0.55 6.62 -10.67
CA PHE A 160 0.90 6.43 -9.27
C PHE A 160 2.42 6.62 -9.09
N ALA A 161 2.88 6.65 -7.84
CA ALA A 161 4.29 6.46 -7.49
C ALA A 161 4.46 5.10 -6.81
N PHE A 162 5.48 4.35 -7.22
CA PHE A 162 5.74 3.00 -6.71
C PHE A 162 7.05 3.00 -5.91
N PHE A 163 7.00 2.49 -4.69
CA PHE A 163 8.14 2.40 -3.79
C PHE A 163 8.40 0.94 -3.46
N ALA A 164 9.58 0.44 -3.83
CA ALA A 164 10.06 -0.85 -3.41
C ALA A 164 10.94 -0.68 -2.16
N VAL A 165 10.59 -1.34 -1.08
CA VAL A 165 11.31 -1.33 0.19
C VAL A 165 11.76 -2.76 0.49
N GLY A 166 13.08 -2.96 0.45
CA GLY A 166 13.70 -4.21 0.85
C GLY A 166 14.09 -4.17 2.33
N VAL A 167 13.73 -5.19 3.09
CA VAL A 167 14.30 -5.43 4.43
C VAL A 167 15.41 -6.48 4.35
N GLN A 168 16.00 -6.86 5.49
CA GLN A 168 17.13 -7.78 5.52
C GLN A 168 16.84 -9.07 4.74
N GLY A 169 17.63 -9.33 3.69
CA GLY A 169 17.47 -10.50 2.81
C GLY A 169 16.86 -10.20 1.44
N ALA A 170 16.29 -9.01 1.24
CA ALA A 170 15.61 -8.66 0.00
C ALA A 170 16.53 -8.67 -1.22
N ASN A 171 16.00 -9.12 -2.36
CA ASN A 171 16.74 -9.09 -3.62
C ASN A 171 16.64 -7.69 -4.26
N MET A 172 17.54 -6.81 -3.85
CA MET A 172 17.56 -5.41 -4.30
C MET A 172 17.72 -5.26 -5.82
N ASP A 173 18.46 -6.16 -6.47
CA ASP A 173 18.64 -6.15 -7.93
C ASP A 173 17.32 -6.44 -8.67
N ILE A 174 16.51 -7.36 -8.14
CA ILE A 174 15.17 -7.61 -8.68
C ILE A 174 14.23 -6.45 -8.36
N LEU A 175 14.27 -5.90 -7.15
CA LEU A 175 13.46 -4.73 -6.81
C LEU A 175 13.77 -3.56 -7.74
N ALA A 176 15.03 -3.32 -8.09
CA ALA A 176 15.46 -2.28 -9.03
C ALA A 176 15.00 -2.55 -10.47
N GLN A 177 14.71 -3.80 -10.82
CA GLN A 177 14.08 -4.13 -12.09
C GLN A 177 12.55 -3.94 -12.05
N ILE A 178 11.93 -4.02 -10.88
CA ILE A 178 10.48 -3.82 -10.71
C ILE A 178 10.14 -2.33 -10.66
N SER A 179 10.84 -1.55 -9.83
CA SER A 179 10.57 -0.12 -9.62
C SER A 179 11.33 0.77 -10.61
N SER A 180 10.74 1.91 -10.99
CA SER A 180 11.49 2.93 -11.77
C SER A 180 12.39 3.79 -10.87
N ARG A 181 12.06 3.81 -9.57
CA ARG A 181 12.83 4.47 -8.51
C ARG A 181 13.86 3.50 -7.95
N GLN A 182 14.94 4.02 -7.38
CA GLN A 182 15.88 3.21 -6.61
C GLN A 182 15.14 2.57 -5.42
N PRO A 183 15.20 1.24 -5.25
CA PRO A 183 14.62 0.58 -4.08
C PRO A 183 15.30 1.07 -2.80
N VAL A 184 14.54 1.14 -1.73
CA VAL A 184 15.03 1.58 -0.42
C VAL A 184 15.37 0.36 0.42
N SER A 185 16.58 0.30 0.98
CA SER A 185 16.91 -0.70 1.99
C SER A 185 16.55 -0.18 3.38
N LEU A 186 15.68 -0.90 4.09
CA LEU A 186 15.33 -0.61 5.48
C LEU A 186 16.47 -1.13 6.39
N GLN A 187 17.18 -0.20 7.04
CA GLN A 187 18.27 -0.53 7.96
C GLN A 187 17.74 -1.01 9.30
N GLY A 188 17.86 -2.32 9.56
CA GLY A 188 17.14 -2.96 10.65
C GLY A 188 15.65 -3.02 10.34
N LEU A 189 14.89 -3.78 11.11
CA LEU A 189 13.44 -3.96 10.95
C LEU A 189 12.63 -2.70 11.38
N LYS A 190 13.09 -1.51 10.96
CA LYS A 190 12.56 -0.18 11.30
C LYS A 190 11.26 0.17 10.56
N PHE A 191 10.29 -0.74 10.57
CA PHE A 191 8.99 -0.54 9.93
C PHE A 191 8.26 0.64 10.56
N ARG A 192 8.41 0.81 11.88
CA ARG A 192 7.81 1.92 12.62
C ARG A 192 8.23 3.28 12.06
N GLU A 193 9.52 3.48 11.83
CA GLU A 193 10.08 4.72 11.27
C GLU A 193 9.64 4.93 9.82
N LEU A 194 9.62 3.87 9.01
CA LEU A 194 9.07 3.90 7.64
C LEU A 194 7.62 4.39 7.66
N PHE A 195 6.77 3.79 8.50
CA PHE A 195 5.34 4.13 8.56
C PHE A 195 5.07 5.51 9.17
N LYS A 196 5.88 5.96 10.12
CA LYS A 196 5.86 7.35 10.60
C LYS A 196 6.22 8.34 9.50
N TRP A 197 7.24 8.03 8.71
CA TRP A 197 7.58 8.86 7.56
C TRP A 197 6.47 8.83 6.50
N LEU A 198 5.90 7.66 6.25
CA LEU A 198 4.85 7.48 5.26
C LEU A 198 3.59 8.30 5.61
N SER A 199 3.14 8.19 6.86
CA SER A 199 2.01 8.98 7.39
C SER A 199 2.31 10.48 7.35
N SER A 200 3.50 10.91 7.79
CA SER A 200 3.94 12.31 7.70
C SER A 200 3.96 12.84 6.25
N SER A 201 4.41 12.00 5.32
CA SER A 201 4.49 12.33 3.90
C SER A 201 3.10 12.44 3.27
N MET A 202 2.19 11.51 3.59
CA MET A 202 0.79 11.61 3.15
C MET A 202 0.08 12.80 3.76
N ALA A 203 0.36 13.14 5.02
CA ALA A 203 -0.17 14.33 5.66
C ALA A 203 0.34 15.61 4.97
N ALA A 204 1.61 15.65 4.54
CA ALA A 204 2.14 16.77 3.77
C ALA A 204 1.50 16.89 2.38
N VAL A 205 1.35 15.77 1.67
CA VAL A 205 0.63 15.72 0.37
C VAL A 205 -0.81 16.13 0.54
N SER A 206 -1.48 15.63 1.58
CA SER A 206 -2.86 15.96 1.87
C SER A 206 -3.03 17.45 2.13
N ARG A 207 -2.02 18.18 2.61
CA ARG A 207 -2.05 19.65 2.75
C ARG A 207 -1.66 20.42 1.48
N SER A 208 -1.13 19.76 0.46
CA SER A 208 -0.56 20.41 -0.73
C SER A 208 -1.61 20.77 -1.80
N THR A 209 -1.25 21.69 -2.70
CA THR A 209 -2.07 22.03 -3.86
C THR A 209 -2.08 20.88 -4.88
N PRO A 210 -3.24 20.58 -5.51
CA PRO A 210 -3.32 19.55 -6.54
C PRO A 210 -2.32 19.79 -7.68
N GLY A 211 -1.55 18.77 -8.03
CA GLY A 211 -0.54 18.85 -9.10
C GLY A 211 0.85 19.29 -8.63
N THR A 212 1.03 19.68 -7.37
CA THR A 212 2.36 19.88 -6.79
C THR A 212 3.00 18.53 -6.50
N GLU A 213 4.15 18.25 -7.13
CA GLU A 213 4.95 17.08 -6.83
C GLU A 213 5.65 17.34 -5.49
N VAL A 214 5.24 16.63 -4.42
CA VAL A 214 5.93 16.69 -3.14
C VAL A 214 7.17 15.81 -3.27
N PRO A 215 8.39 16.37 -3.20
CA PRO A 215 9.61 15.56 -3.25
C PRO A 215 9.66 14.70 -1.99
N LEU A 216 9.46 13.41 -2.20
CA LEU A 216 9.61 12.40 -1.17
C LEU A 216 11.08 12.08 -1.04
N VAL A 217 11.77 12.90 -0.24
CA VAL A 217 13.11 12.58 0.20
C VAL A 217 12.96 11.51 1.29
N ALA A 218 13.50 10.31 1.03
CA ALA A 218 13.63 9.30 2.07
C ALA A 218 14.39 9.93 3.26
N PRO A 219 13.89 9.82 4.51
CA PRO A 219 14.56 10.45 5.64
C PRO A 219 15.96 9.90 5.81
N THR A 220 16.89 10.78 6.10
CA THR A 220 18.23 10.43 6.58
C THR A 220 18.09 9.64 7.89
N GLY A 221 18.53 8.36 7.91
CA GLY A 221 18.75 7.59 9.16
C GLY A 221 18.10 6.20 9.31
N TRP A 222 17.17 5.80 8.42
CA TRP A 222 16.65 4.42 8.39
C TRP A 222 16.71 3.76 7.01
N ALA A 223 16.99 4.54 5.97
CA ALA A 223 17.17 4.10 4.60
C ALA A 223 18.64 4.22 4.20
N SER A 224 19.19 3.22 3.52
CA SER A 224 20.35 3.40 2.63
C SER A 224 19.90 3.28 1.16
N VAL A 225 20.46 4.16 0.34
CA VAL A 225 20.35 4.12 -1.14
C VAL A 225 21.50 3.29 -1.68
#